data_AF-A0A7J4T636-F1
#
_entry.id   AF-A0A7J4T636-F1
#
_cell.length_a   1.000
_cell.length_b   1.000
_cell.length_c   1.000
_cell.angle_alpha   90.00
_cell.angle_beta   90.00
_cell.angle_gamma   90.00
#
_symmetry.space_group_name_H-M   'P 1'
#
loop_
_entity.id
_entity.type
_entity.pdbx_description
1 polymer ?
#
loop_
_entity_poly.entity_id
_entity_poly.type
_entity_poly.pdbx_seq_one_letter_code
_entity_poly.pdbx_strand_id
1 'polypeptide(L)'
;FIPQDHPAREMQDTFYLTNPEMIPIPDELTSTWKSIHETGGETDSVGWGGTFDENVSKKGLLRTHTTVNTIQYLHQKPTEPCRVFAVDRVFRKESIDRTHLPEFHQIEGIIMEEGANLPMLVNTLKTFYAKMGIDEVRVRPAYFPYTEPSLEIEVKWKGKWLELGGAGIFRPEVTEPLGCKWPVCAWGMGLERLAMLVLGLDDIRQLYISDLAWLSEQPVL
;
A
#
# COMPACT_ATOMS: atom_id res chain seq x y z
N PHE A 1 -10.75 -2.08 5.41
CA PHE A 1 -11.34 -0.97 6.19
C PHE A 1 -11.11 0.41 5.54
N ILE A 2 -11.39 0.58 4.24
CA ILE A 2 -11.45 1.90 3.58
C ILE A 2 -12.94 2.20 3.37
N PRO A 3 -13.49 3.32 3.86
CA PRO A 3 -14.92 3.58 3.75
C PRO A 3 -15.37 3.68 2.28
N GLN A 4 -16.64 3.36 2.00
CA GLN A 4 -17.11 3.18 0.61
C GLN A 4 -17.24 4.51 -0.15
N ASP A 5 -17.38 5.61 0.57
CA ASP A 5 -17.41 7.00 0.09
C ASP A 5 -16.03 7.67 0.09
N HIS A 6 -14.96 6.91 0.34
CA HIS A 6 -13.61 7.44 0.31
C HIS A 6 -13.22 7.90 -1.10
N PRO A 7 -12.62 9.10 -1.28
CA PRO A 7 -12.28 9.64 -2.60
C PRO A 7 -11.46 8.70 -3.48
N ALA A 8 -10.50 7.96 -2.91
CA ALA A 8 -9.71 6.97 -3.63
C ALA A 8 -10.52 5.85 -4.33
N ARG A 9 -11.82 5.67 -4.00
CA ARG A 9 -12.72 4.71 -4.65
C ARG A 9 -13.51 5.33 -5.82
N GLU A 10 -13.38 6.63 -6.05
CA GLU A 10 -14.08 7.32 -7.13
C GLU A 10 -13.61 6.86 -8.50
N MET A 11 -14.52 6.96 -9.49
CA MET A 11 -14.21 6.63 -10.89
C MET A 11 -13.13 7.51 -11.51
N GLN A 12 -12.75 8.62 -10.85
CA GLN A 12 -11.67 9.49 -11.28
C GLN A 12 -10.30 8.92 -10.94
N ASP A 13 -10.19 8.12 -9.88
CA ASP A 13 -8.92 7.61 -9.35
C ASP A 13 -8.72 6.11 -9.61
N THR A 14 -9.79 5.36 -9.86
CA THR A 14 -9.77 3.90 -10.01
C THR A 14 -10.27 3.42 -11.37
N PHE A 15 -9.59 2.42 -11.95
CA PHE A 15 -10.04 1.72 -13.15
C PHE A 15 -11.02 0.59 -12.80
N TYR A 16 -12.32 0.88 -12.91
CA TYR A 16 -13.37 -0.13 -12.82
C TYR A 16 -13.50 -0.92 -14.14
N LEU A 17 -13.84 -2.20 -14.03
CA LEU A 17 -14.02 -3.09 -15.16
C LEU A 17 -15.43 -2.97 -15.71
N THR A 18 -15.57 -3.03 -17.03
CA THR A 18 -16.86 -3.22 -17.70
C THR A 18 -17.18 -4.69 -17.94
N ASN A 19 -16.16 -5.57 -17.93
CA ASN A 19 -16.32 -7.01 -18.06
C ASN A 19 -15.15 -7.77 -17.39
N PRO A 20 -15.40 -8.57 -16.33
CA PRO A 20 -16.67 -8.65 -15.60
C PRO A 20 -16.92 -7.35 -14.82
N GLU A 21 -18.14 -6.80 -14.93
CA GLU A 21 -18.53 -5.61 -14.14
C GLU A 21 -18.60 -5.92 -12.64
N MET A 22 -19.07 -7.13 -12.31
CA MET A 22 -19.25 -7.62 -10.95
C MET A 22 -18.50 -8.94 -10.75
N ILE A 23 -17.84 -9.07 -9.59
CA ILE A 23 -17.12 -10.27 -9.16
C ILE A 23 -17.90 -10.89 -7.98
N PRO A 24 -18.23 -12.18 -8.05
CA PRO A 24 -18.90 -12.85 -6.93
C PRO A 24 -17.97 -12.92 -5.71
N ILE A 25 -18.50 -12.59 -4.54
CA ILE A 25 -17.82 -12.64 -3.24
C ILE A 25 -18.66 -13.54 -2.32
N PRO A 26 -18.04 -14.45 -1.54
CA PRO A 26 -18.75 -15.25 -0.55
C PRO A 26 -19.58 -14.38 0.41
N ASP A 27 -20.81 -14.82 0.71
CA ASP A 27 -21.74 -14.07 1.57
C ASP A 27 -21.21 -13.92 3.01
N GLU A 28 -20.46 -14.92 3.50
CA GLU A 28 -19.81 -14.88 4.80
C GLU A 28 -18.82 -13.71 4.90
N LEU A 29 -17.91 -13.58 3.93
CA LEU A 29 -16.96 -12.47 3.88
C LEU A 29 -17.68 -11.12 3.77
N THR A 30 -18.73 -11.06 2.94
CA THR A 30 -19.53 -9.85 2.76
C THR A 30 -20.18 -9.42 4.08
N SER A 31 -20.75 -10.37 4.83
CA SER A 31 -21.40 -10.13 6.12
C SER A 31 -20.40 -9.67 7.18
N THR A 32 -19.22 -10.30 7.24
CA THR A 32 -18.13 -9.92 8.15
C THR A 32 -17.69 -8.49 7.89
N TRP A 33 -17.33 -8.15 6.65
CA TRP A 33 -16.85 -6.80 6.30
C TRP A 33 -17.93 -5.74 6.45
N LYS A 34 -19.19 -6.08 6.20
CA LYS A 34 -20.33 -5.21 6.51
C LYS A 34 -20.38 -4.88 8.00
N SER A 35 -20.38 -5.87 8.88
CA SER A 35 -20.45 -5.65 10.33
C SER A 35 -19.27 -4.82 10.83
N ILE A 36 -18.06 -5.08 10.35
CA ILE A 36 -16.86 -4.29 10.71
C ILE A 36 -17.01 -2.84 10.27
N HIS A 37 -17.48 -2.60 9.04
CA HIS A 37 -17.64 -1.26 8.51
C HIS A 37 -18.76 -0.47 9.17
N GLU A 38 -19.88 -1.11 9.52
CA GLU A 38 -21.04 -0.42 10.10
C GLU A 38 -20.87 -0.19 11.61
N THR A 39 -20.39 -1.20 12.34
CA THR A 39 -20.39 -1.19 13.82
C THR A 39 -19.05 -1.50 14.47
N GLY A 40 -18.00 -1.78 13.68
CA GLY A 40 -16.69 -2.21 14.20
C GLY A 40 -16.58 -3.73 14.43
N GLY A 41 -17.66 -4.49 14.21
CA GLY A 41 -17.68 -5.94 14.41
C GLY A 41 -17.40 -6.32 15.87
N GLU A 42 -16.50 -7.28 16.06
CA GLU A 42 -16.06 -7.76 17.39
C GLU A 42 -14.83 -7.00 17.93
N THR A 43 -14.38 -5.97 17.22
CA THR A 43 -13.24 -5.14 17.66
C THR A 43 -13.72 -4.06 18.64
N ASP A 44 -12.78 -3.33 19.27
CA ASP A 44 -13.10 -2.16 20.10
C ASP A 44 -13.51 -0.90 19.29
N SER A 45 -13.65 -1.04 17.97
CA SER A 45 -14.04 0.06 17.08
C SER A 45 -15.54 0.30 17.07
N VAL A 46 -15.96 1.52 16.75
CA VAL A 46 -17.36 1.86 16.47
C VAL A 46 -17.73 1.73 14.99
N GLY A 47 -16.78 1.29 14.15
CA GLY A 47 -16.93 1.28 12.70
C GLY A 47 -16.94 2.68 12.10
N TRP A 48 -17.48 2.80 10.88
CA TRP A 48 -17.68 4.08 10.19
C TRP A 48 -19.08 4.69 10.43
N GLY A 49 -20.02 3.94 11.02
CA GLY A 49 -21.36 4.42 11.38
C GLY A 49 -22.31 4.70 10.20
N GLY A 50 -21.93 4.33 8.98
CA GLY A 50 -22.73 4.46 7.76
C GLY A 50 -23.41 3.15 7.34
N THR A 51 -24.11 3.16 6.21
CA THR A 51 -24.69 1.95 5.59
C THR A 51 -23.70 1.34 4.61
N PHE A 52 -23.47 0.04 4.70
CA PHE A 52 -22.61 -0.70 3.80
C PHE A 52 -23.41 -1.28 2.62
N ASP A 53 -23.05 -0.90 1.40
CA ASP A 53 -23.62 -1.46 0.17
C ASP A 53 -22.74 -2.60 -0.36
N GLU A 54 -23.26 -3.82 -0.32
CA GLU A 54 -22.56 -5.00 -0.81
C GLU A 54 -22.26 -4.95 -2.31
N ASN A 55 -23.10 -4.26 -3.10
CA ASN A 55 -22.91 -4.16 -4.53
C ASN A 55 -21.66 -3.34 -4.86
N VAL A 56 -21.36 -2.31 -4.08
CA VAL A 56 -20.13 -1.52 -4.26
C VAL A 56 -18.89 -2.40 -4.10
N SER A 57 -18.90 -3.32 -3.13
CA SER A 57 -17.78 -4.23 -2.86
C SER A 57 -17.61 -5.30 -3.94
N LYS A 58 -18.67 -5.62 -4.68
CA LYS A 58 -18.66 -6.61 -5.78
C LYS A 58 -18.18 -6.03 -7.12
N LYS A 59 -17.99 -4.71 -7.25
CA LYS A 59 -17.52 -4.09 -8.51
C LYS A 59 -16.10 -4.55 -8.86
N GLY A 60 -15.91 -5.03 -10.08
CA GLY A 60 -14.59 -5.39 -10.61
C GLY A 60 -13.73 -4.14 -10.83
N LEU A 61 -12.45 -4.20 -10.42
CA LEU A 61 -11.48 -3.12 -10.63
C LEU A 61 -10.08 -3.68 -10.85
N LEU A 62 -9.21 -2.88 -11.48
CA LEU A 62 -7.76 -3.12 -11.47
C LEU A 62 -7.20 -2.66 -10.13
N ARG A 63 -6.41 -3.54 -9.48
CA ARG A 63 -5.83 -3.26 -8.15
C ARG A 63 -5.06 -1.93 -8.15
N THR A 64 -5.36 -1.08 -7.17
CA THR A 64 -4.78 0.26 -7.02
C THR A 64 -3.53 0.29 -6.14
N HIS A 65 -3.31 -0.78 -5.37
CA HIS A 65 -2.19 -0.99 -4.47
C HIS A 65 -1.98 -2.49 -4.21
N THR A 66 -0.76 -2.89 -3.86
CA THR A 66 -0.40 -4.29 -3.55
C THR A 66 -0.99 -4.80 -2.23
N THR A 67 -1.55 -3.92 -1.41
CA THR A 67 -2.09 -4.28 -0.08
C THR A 67 -3.19 -5.31 -0.14
N VAL A 68 -3.90 -5.42 -1.26
CA VAL A 68 -4.88 -6.49 -1.48
C VAL A 68 -4.24 -7.87 -1.41
N ASN A 69 -3.00 -8.03 -1.90
CA ASN A 69 -2.24 -9.28 -1.84
C ASN A 69 -1.80 -9.58 -0.40
N THR A 70 -1.38 -8.54 0.33
CA THR A 70 -1.02 -8.64 1.76
C THR A 70 -2.18 -9.14 2.60
N ILE A 71 -3.39 -8.61 2.38
CA ILE A 71 -4.60 -9.07 3.07
C ILE A 71 -4.92 -10.54 2.73
N GLN A 72 -4.78 -10.93 1.45
CA GLN A 72 -4.95 -12.34 1.05
C GLN A 72 -3.93 -13.27 1.74
N TYR A 73 -2.67 -12.84 1.82
CA TYR A 73 -1.62 -13.60 2.51
C TYR A 73 -1.92 -13.75 4.01
N LEU A 74 -2.29 -12.65 4.68
CA LEU A 74 -2.64 -12.66 6.10
C LEU A 74 -3.86 -13.54 6.38
N HIS A 75 -4.87 -13.52 5.51
CA HIS A 75 -6.04 -14.38 5.63
C HIS A 75 -5.68 -15.88 5.56
N GLN A 76 -4.69 -16.25 4.74
CA GLN A 76 -4.23 -17.64 4.63
C GLN A 76 -3.35 -18.08 5.80
N LYS A 77 -2.61 -17.13 6.41
CA LYS A 77 -1.61 -17.40 7.45
C LYS A 77 -1.73 -16.44 8.65
N PRO A 78 -2.90 -16.35 9.30
CA PRO A 78 -3.15 -15.30 10.28
C PRO A 78 -2.36 -15.46 11.58
N THR A 79 -1.86 -16.67 11.87
CA THR A 79 -1.17 -17.00 13.13
C THR A 79 0.29 -17.39 12.93
N GLU A 80 0.86 -17.22 11.75
CA GLU A 80 2.27 -17.53 11.46
C GLU A 80 3.10 -16.23 11.45
N PRO A 81 4.08 -16.05 12.36
CA PRO A 81 4.91 -14.85 12.33
C PRO A 81 5.63 -14.75 10.99
N CYS A 82 5.61 -13.58 10.36
CA CYS A 82 6.14 -13.43 9.02
C CYS A 82 6.73 -12.05 8.76
N ARG A 83 7.75 -12.01 7.90
CA ARG A 83 8.31 -10.80 7.31
C ARG A 83 8.39 -11.03 5.82
N VAL A 84 7.44 -10.48 5.07
CA VAL A 84 7.30 -10.72 3.63
C VAL A 84 7.24 -9.39 2.90
N PHE A 85 7.65 -9.41 1.62
CA PHE A 85 7.49 -8.28 0.73
C PHE A 85 7.06 -8.77 -0.65
N ALA A 86 6.41 -7.89 -1.39
CA ALA A 86 6.02 -8.09 -2.77
C ALA A 86 6.41 -6.88 -3.60
N VAL A 87 6.72 -7.13 -4.86
CA VAL A 87 6.91 -6.10 -5.89
C VAL A 87 5.98 -6.47 -7.04
N ASP A 88 4.99 -5.64 -7.30
CA ASP A 88 4.03 -5.94 -8.36
C ASP A 88 3.41 -4.66 -8.94
N ARG A 89 2.86 -4.79 -10.14
CA ARG A 89 2.29 -3.68 -10.88
C ARG A 89 0.89 -3.31 -10.36
N VAL A 90 0.64 -2.02 -10.19
CA VAL A 90 -0.63 -1.45 -9.74
C VAL A 90 -1.13 -0.42 -10.76
N PHE A 91 -2.42 -0.12 -10.71
CA PHE A 91 -3.08 0.74 -11.69
C PHE A 91 -3.86 1.84 -11.00
N ARG A 92 -3.61 3.09 -11.38
CA ARG A 92 -4.33 4.27 -10.87
C ARG A 92 -4.70 5.18 -12.01
N LYS A 93 -5.89 5.75 -11.98
CA LYS A 93 -6.36 6.66 -13.02
C LYS A 93 -5.80 8.06 -12.77
N GLU A 94 -4.48 8.16 -12.78
CA GLU A 94 -3.76 9.43 -12.63
C GLU A 94 -3.36 9.97 -14.01
N SER A 95 -3.32 11.29 -14.16
CA SER A 95 -2.83 11.94 -15.38
C SER A 95 -1.33 11.68 -15.53
N ILE A 96 -0.91 11.25 -16.72
CA ILE A 96 0.52 11.06 -17.03
C ILE A 96 1.25 12.39 -16.88
N ASP A 97 2.23 12.43 -15.98
CA ASP A 97 3.12 13.57 -15.80
C ASP A 97 4.56 13.11 -15.54
N ARG A 98 5.43 14.00 -15.07
CA ARG A 98 6.86 13.69 -14.82
C ARG A 98 7.09 12.75 -13.62
N THR A 99 6.07 12.56 -12.80
CA THR A 99 6.09 11.89 -11.49
C THR A 99 5.03 10.79 -11.35
N HIS A 100 4.02 10.78 -12.23
CA HIS A 100 2.88 9.85 -12.17
C HIS A 100 2.69 9.13 -13.50
N LEU A 101 2.45 7.84 -13.39
CA LEU A 101 2.07 6.96 -14.49
C LEU A 101 0.79 6.20 -14.09
N PRO A 102 -0.10 5.91 -15.04
CA PRO A 102 -1.34 5.19 -14.76
C PRO A 102 -1.11 3.72 -14.38
N GLU A 103 0.06 3.18 -14.74
CA GLU A 103 0.57 1.91 -14.24
C GLU A 103 2.01 2.11 -13.73
N PHE A 104 2.31 1.52 -12.59
CA PHE A 104 3.64 1.55 -11.98
C PHE A 104 3.80 0.37 -11.01
N HIS A 105 5.01 0.13 -10.52
CA HIS A 105 5.28 -0.97 -9.60
C HIS A 105 5.29 -0.48 -8.16
N GLN A 106 4.51 -1.15 -7.31
CA GLN A 106 4.53 -0.91 -5.88
C GLN A 106 5.36 -1.98 -5.20
N ILE A 107 6.29 -1.54 -4.35
CA ILE A 107 6.96 -2.38 -3.37
C ILE A 107 6.14 -2.26 -2.08
N GLU A 108 5.79 -3.38 -1.48
CA GLU A 108 5.13 -3.41 -0.18
C GLU A 108 5.70 -4.52 0.67
N GLY A 109 5.90 -4.24 1.97
CA GLY A 109 6.36 -5.20 2.94
C GLY A 109 5.57 -5.15 4.23
N ILE A 110 5.48 -6.29 4.91
CA ILE A 110 4.90 -6.42 6.24
C ILE A 110 5.82 -7.14 7.22
N ILE A 111 5.61 -6.84 8.50
CA ILE A 111 6.15 -7.56 9.65
C ILE A 111 4.98 -7.86 10.58
N MET A 112 4.64 -9.14 10.72
CA MET A 112 3.63 -9.62 11.65
C MET A 112 4.32 -10.53 12.69
N GLU A 113 4.39 -10.07 13.93
CA GLU A 113 4.98 -10.81 15.05
C GLU A 113 4.53 -10.18 16.38
N GLU A 114 4.56 -10.94 17.48
CA GLU A 114 4.05 -10.51 18.79
C GLU A 114 4.64 -9.17 19.28
N GLY A 115 5.93 -8.93 19.02
CA GLY A 115 6.64 -7.72 19.41
C GLY A 115 6.54 -6.58 18.40
N ALA A 116 5.76 -6.71 17.32
CA ALA A 116 5.73 -5.72 16.27
C ALA A 116 5.20 -4.36 16.76
N ASN A 117 5.99 -3.30 16.52
CA ASN A 117 5.71 -1.97 17.03
C ASN A 117 6.28 -0.86 16.13
N LEU A 118 5.88 0.38 16.40
CA LEU A 118 6.27 1.55 15.61
C LEU A 118 7.79 1.78 15.55
N PRO A 119 8.56 1.73 16.67
CA PRO A 119 10.02 1.80 16.61
C PRO A 119 10.66 0.76 15.68
N MET A 120 10.17 -0.48 15.71
CA MET A 120 10.66 -1.54 14.83
C MET A 120 10.40 -1.23 13.36
N LEU A 121 9.20 -0.73 13.03
CA LEU A 121 8.86 -0.30 11.67
C LEU A 121 9.77 0.84 11.19
N VAL A 122 9.94 1.88 12.02
CA VAL A 122 10.81 3.03 11.70
C VAL A 122 12.26 2.58 11.50
N ASN A 123 12.78 1.70 12.35
CA ASN A 123 14.14 1.17 12.22
C ASN A 123 14.30 0.30 10.98
N THR A 124 13.29 -0.50 10.64
CA THR A 124 13.28 -1.30 9.40
C THR A 124 13.38 -0.39 8.18
N LEU A 125 12.58 0.68 8.13
CA LEU A 125 12.59 1.64 7.03
C LEU A 125 13.93 2.37 6.92
N LYS A 126 14.47 2.89 8.03
CA LYS A 126 15.80 3.52 8.04
C LYS A 126 16.89 2.57 7.55
N THR A 127 16.84 1.30 7.97
CA THR A 127 17.79 0.27 7.53
C THR A 127 17.64 -0.04 6.05
N PHE A 128 16.40 -0.11 5.55
CA PHE A 128 16.12 -0.34 4.14
C PHE A 128 16.73 0.76 3.26
N TYR A 129 16.48 2.03 3.57
CA TYR A 129 17.03 3.16 2.82
C TYR A 129 18.54 3.31 2.97
N ALA A 130 19.10 3.08 4.17
CA ALA A 130 20.55 3.11 4.36
C ALA A 130 21.26 2.04 3.50
N LYS A 131 20.66 0.85 3.34
CA LYS A 131 21.18 -0.17 2.41
C LYS A 131 21.12 0.22 0.94
N MET A 132 20.28 1.19 0.58
CA MET A 132 20.22 1.79 -0.75
C MET A 132 21.17 3.00 -0.91
N GLY A 133 22.00 3.30 0.10
CA GLY A 133 22.89 4.46 0.12
C GLY A 133 22.20 5.79 0.44
N ILE A 134 21.01 5.74 1.06
CA ILE A 134 20.22 6.92 1.43
C ILE A 134 20.17 7.03 2.96
N ASP A 135 21.04 7.88 3.52
CA ASP A 135 21.18 8.03 4.97
C ASP A 135 20.24 9.09 5.58
N GLU A 136 19.87 10.12 4.80
CA GLU A 136 19.02 11.22 5.27
C GLU A 136 17.53 10.88 5.11
N VAL A 137 17.00 10.09 6.05
CA VAL A 137 15.61 9.62 6.10
C VAL A 137 14.89 10.19 7.32
N ARG A 138 13.69 10.73 7.12
CA ARG A 138 12.79 11.12 8.21
C ARG A 138 11.41 10.49 8.04
N VAL A 139 10.72 10.32 9.16
CA VAL A 139 9.33 9.87 9.21
C VAL A 139 8.47 10.97 9.80
N ARG A 140 7.31 11.23 9.20
CA ARG A 140 6.33 12.18 9.70
C ARG A 140 4.99 11.48 9.95
N PRO A 141 4.18 11.91 10.92
CA PRO A 141 2.80 11.43 11.03
C PRO A 141 2.04 11.69 9.74
N ALA A 142 1.22 10.71 9.35
CA ALA A 142 0.35 10.78 8.18
C ALA A 142 -1.01 10.16 8.51
N TYR A 143 -1.89 10.07 7.52
CA TYR A 143 -3.17 9.38 7.65
C TYR A 143 -3.34 8.39 6.50
N PHE A 144 -3.55 7.13 6.83
CA PHE A 144 -4.05 6.11 5.90
C PHE A 144 -5.22 5.36 6.56
N PRO A 145 -6.34 5.12 5.86
CA PRO A 145 -7.56 4.60 6.48
C PRO A 145 -7.40 3.22 7.17
N TYR A 146 -6.43 2.43 6.72
CA TYR A 146 -6.20 1.06 7.17
C TYR A 146 -5.02 0.90 8.12
N THR A 147 -4.33 1.99 8.52
CA THR A 147 -3.27 1.95 9.54
C THR A 147 -3.45 2.98 10.65
N GLU A 148 -3.10 2.59 11.87
CA GLU A 148 -3.02 3.47 13.04
C GLU A 148 -1.97 2.92 14.02
N PRO A 149 -0.89 3.64 14.33
CA PRO A 149 -0.48 4.94 13.76
C PRO A 149 -0.03 4.82 12.29
N SER A 150 -0.18 5.93 11.57
CA SER A 150 0.23 6.10 10.17
C SER A 150 1.44 7.05 10.05
N LEU A 151 2.38 6.70 9.17
CA LEU A 151 3.63 7.41 8.92
C LEU A 151 3.86 7.60 7.43
N GLU A 152 4.48 8.71 7.07
CA GLU A 152 5.02 8.94 5.73
C GLU A 152 6.53 9.07 5.80
N ILE A 153 7.21 8.47 4.82
CA ILE A 153 8.66 8.46 4.73
C ILE A 153 9.11 9.49 3.71
N GLU A 154 10.00 10.38 4.16
CA GLU A 154 10.66 11.36 3.32
C GLU A 154 12.16 11.14 3.33
N VAL A 155 12.78 11.21 2.15
CA VAL A 155 14.23 11.15 1.99
C VAL A 155 14.75 12.47 1.44
N LYS A 156 15.98 12.85 1.81
CA LYS A 156 16.60 14.05 1.27
C LYS A 156 17.34 13.74 -0.03
N TRP A 157 17.00 14.48 -1.08
CA TRP A 157 17.62 14.35 -2.39
C TRP A 157 17.80 15.74 -3.03
N LYS A 158 19.00 16.02 -3.55
CA LYS A 158 19.36 17.34 -4.12
C LYS A 158 18.97 18.52 -3.20
N GLY A 159 19.10 18.35 -1.88
CA GLY A 159 18.78 19.38 -0.88
C GLY A 159 17.28 19.55 -0.56
N LYS A 160 16.39 18.75 -1.15
CA LYS A 160 14.93 18.78 -0.90
C LYS A 160 14.47 17.48 -0.25
N TRP A 161 13.44 17.57 0.58
CA TRP A 161 12.75 16.39 1.12
C TRP A 161 11.72 15.89 0.10
N LEU A 162 11.78 14.61 -0.22
CA LEU A 162 10.88 13.94 -1.15
C LEU A 162 10.16 12.81 -0.45
N GLU A 163 8.84 12.78 -0.60
CA GLU A 163 7.99 11.68 -0.15
C GLU A 163 8.20 10.45 -1.04
N LEU A 164 8.52 9.32 -0.40
CA LEU A 164 8.73 8.04 -1.11
C LEU A 164 7.70 6.97 -0.81
N GLY A 165 7.01 7.05 0.31
CA GLY A 165 6.08 5.99 0.66
C GLY A 165 5.37 6.21 1.98
N GLY A 166 4.38 5.35 2.19
CA GLY A 166 3.62 5.27 3.43
C GLY A 166 4.01 4.04 4.24
N ALA A 167 3.83 4.14 5.55
CA ALA A 167 3.96 3.02 6.46
C ALA A 167 3.00 3.19 7.64
N GLY A 168 2.75 2.13 8.37
CA GLY A 168 1.94 2.19 9.57
C GLY A 168 1.74 0.82 10.19
N ILE A 169 0.95 0.76 11.25
CA ILE A 169 0.50 -0.50 11.84
C ILE A 169 -0.93 -0.71 11.39
N PHE A 170 -1.27 -1.86 10.79
CA PHE A 170 -2.64 -2.11 10.38
C PHE A 170 -3.57 -2.00 11.57
N ARG A 171 -4.73 -1.36 11.33
CA ARG A 171 -5.72 -1.22 12.38
C ARG A 171 -6.34 -2.58 12.75
N PRO A 172 -6.80 -2.76 14.00
CA PRO A 172 -7.51 -3.97 14.42
C PRO A 172 -8.66 -4.38 13.49
N GLU A 173 -9.42 -3.42 12.95
CA GLU A 173 -10.54 -3.67 12.04
C GLU A 173 -10.12 -4.30 10.69
N VAL A 174 -8.81 -4.29 10.40
CA VAL A 174 -8.24 -4.95 9.21
C VAL A 174 -7.75 -6.35 9.56
N THR A 175 -7.15 -6.54 10.74
CA THR A 175 -6.39 -7.75 11.08
C THR A 175 -7.16 -8.75 11.94
N GLU A 176 -7.92 -8.29 12.94
CA GLU A 176 -8.68 -9.17 13.83
C GLU A 176 -9.73 -10.03 13.09
N PRO A 177 -10.48 -9.48 12.11
CA PRO A 177 -11.41 -10.28 11.29
C PRO A 177 -10.75 -11.40 10.50
N LEU A 178 -9.45 -11.28 10.22
CA LEU A 178 -8.66 -12.30 9.54
C LEU A 178 -8.17 -13.38 10.52
N GLY A 179 -8.32 -13.16 11.82
CA GLY A 179 -7.78 -14.01 12.89
C GLY A 179 -6.34 -13.68 13.28
N CYS A 180 -5.79 -12.55 12.82
CA CYS A 180 -4.44 -12.14 13.16
C CYS A 180 -4.31 -11.81 14.65
N LYS A 181 -3.39 -12.48 15.34
CA LYS A 181 -3.18 -12.33 16.79
C LYS A 181 -2.19 -11.24 17.17
N TRP A 182 -1.38 -10.80 16.21
CA TRP A 182 -0.26 -9.90 16.47
C TRP A 182 -0.36 -8.64 15.61
N PRO A 183 0.26 -7.54 16.06
CA PRO A 183 0.31 -6.32 15.25
C PRO A 183 1.00 -6.60 13.91
N VAL A 184 0.49 -5.96 12.86
CA VAL A 184 1.08 -6.03 11.52
C VAL A 184 1.62 -4.66 11.15
N CYS A 185 2.93 -4.49 11.21
CA CYS A 185 3.59 -3.31 10.66
C CYS A 185 3.67 -3.45 9.13
N ALA A 186 3.22 -2.46 8.39
CA ALA A 186 3.24 -2.43 6.94
C ALA A 186 3.97 -1.19 6.43
N TRP A 187 4.60 -1.31 5.26
CA TRP A 187 5.20 -0.20 4.53
C TRP A 187 5.10 -0.43 3.03
N GLY A 188 5.03 0.65 2.26
CA GLY A 188 5.04 0.57 0.81
C GLY A 188 5.54 1.84 0.15
N MET A 189 6.09 1.68 -1.05
CA MET A 189 6.67 2.75 -1.87
C MET A 189 6.55 2.42 -3.36
N GLY A 190 6.61 3.44 -4.20
CA GLY A 190 6.73 3.24 -5.65
C GLY A 190 8.15 2.84 -6.03
N LEU A 191 8.31 1.72 -6.75
CA LEU A 191 9.60 1.26 -7.24
C LEU A 191 10.24 2.32 -8.16
N GLU A 192 9.44 2.94 -9.02
CA GLU A 192 9.90 3.93 -9.98
C GLU A 192 10.49 5.16 -9.28
N ARG A 193 9.85 5.66 -8.20
CA ARG A 193 10.39 6.78 -7.43
C ARG A 193 11.73 6.41 -6.81
N LEU A 194 11.86 5.19 -6.29
CA LEU A 194 13.13 4.70 -5.74
C LEU A 194 14.20 4.57 -6.84
N ALA A 195 13.85 4.02 -7.99
CA ALA A 195 14.74 3.88 -9.14
C ALA A 195 15.23 5.23 -9.66
N MET A 196 14.33 6.23 -9.76
CA MET A 196 14.70 7.59 -10.14
C MET A 196 15.75 8.19 -9.20
N LEU A 197 15.62 7.97 -7.89
CA LEU A 197 16.60 8.47 -6.92
C LEU A 197 17.97 7.81 -7.07
N VAL A 198 18.00 6.48 -7.19
CA VAL A 198 19.23 5.70 -7.30
C VAL A 198 19.95 5.98 -8.63
N LEU A 199 19.19 6.11 -9.72
CA LEU A 199 19.72 6.38 -11.06
C LEU A 199 19.91 7.87 -11.36
N GLY A 200 19.49 8.77 -10.46
CA GLY A 200 19.63 10.22 -10.64
C GLY A 200 18.72 10.82 -11.72
N LEU A 201 17.58 10.19 -12.03
CA LEU A 201 16.65 10.60 -13.08
C LEU A 201 15.64 11.67 -12.59
N ASP A 202 15.33 12.63 -13.45
CA ASP A 202 14.40 13.73 -13.17
C ASP A 202 13.03 13.58 -13.88
N ASP A 203 12.79 12.45 -14.56
CA ASP A 203 11.54 12.15 -15.27
C ASP A 203 11.27 10.64 -15.29
N ILE A 204 10.13 10.22 -14.70
CA ILE A 204 9.74 8.82 -14.59
C ILE A 204 9.61 8.12 -15.96
N ARG A 205 9.27 8.88 -17.01
CA ARG A 205 9.07 8.35 -18.36
C ARG A 205 10.36 7.79 -18.94
N GLN A 206 11.53 8.26 -18.49
CA GLN A 206 12.82 7.73 -18.92
C GLN A 206 13.00 6.24 -18.57
N LEU A 207 12.32 5.76 -17.51
CA LEU A 207 12.34 4.33 -17.15
C LEU A 207 11.54 3.45 -18.13
N TYR A 208 10.63 4.06 -18.90
CA TYR A 208 9.67 3.36 -19.78
C TYR A 208 9.90 3.64 -21.26
N ILE A 209 10.70 4.66 -21.59
CA ILE A 209 11.20 4.88 -22.93
C ILE A 209 12.26 3.80 -23.19
N SER A 210 11.99 2.91 -24.15
CA SER A 210 12.91 1.84 -24.56
C SER A 210 14.12 2.39 -25.35
N ASP A 211 14.87 3.32 -24.77
CA ASP A 211 16.12 3.79 -25.35
C ASP A 211 17.19 2.72 -25.11
N LEU A 212 17.46 1.94 -26.16
CA LEU A 212 18.44 0.85 -26.13
C LEU A 212 19.86 1.35 -25.83
N ALA A 213 20.21 2.57 -26.23
CA ALA A 213 21.52 3.13 -25.96
C ALA A 213 21.65 3.43 -24.47
N TRP A 214 20.66 4.10 -23.89
CA TRP A 214 20.61 4.34 -22.43
C TRP A 214 20.66 3.03 -21.64
N LEU A 215 19.88 2.01 -22.04
CA LEU A 215 19.88 0.68 -21.41
C LEU A 215 21.25 -0.01 -21.49
N SER A 216 21.97 0.14 -22.61
CA SER A 216 23.30 -0.45 -22.79
C SER A 216 24.41 0.24 -21.99
N GLU A 217 24.21 1.53 -21.66
CA GLU A 217 25.17 2.36 -20.94
C GLU A 217 24.97 2.34 -19.41
N GLN A 218 23.89 1.73 -18.91
CA GLN A 218 23.64 1.66 -17.46
C GLN A 218 24.65 0.74 -16.76
N PRO A 219 25.21 1.16 -15.61
CA PRO A 219 26.10 0.31 -14.83
C PRO A 219 25.34 -0.88 -14.24
N VAL A 220 26.03 -2.02 -14.08
CA VAL A 220 25.54 -3.10 -13.23
C VAL A 220 25.71 -2.65 -11.78
N LEU A 221 24.58 -2.38 -11.11
CA LEU A 221 24.51 -1.99 -9.69
C LEU A 221 24.74 -3.18 -8.76
#